data_AF-A0ABD2J8B3-F1
#
_entry.id   AF-A0ABD2J8B3-F1
#
_cell.length_a   1.000
_cell.length_b   1.000
_cell.length_c   1.000
_cell.angle_alpha   90.00
_cell.angle_beta   90.00
_cell.angle_gamma   90.00
#
_symmetry.space_group_name_H-M   'P 1'
#
loop_
_entity.id
_entity.type
_entity.pdbx_description
1 polymer ?
#
loop_
_entity_poly.entity_id
_entity_poly.type
_entity_poly.pdbx_seq_one_letter_code
_entity_poly.pdbx_strand_id
1 'polypeptide(L)'
;MPSLTTTFSSADEFSSLQPILPNLSTSEEMSVLIARIAELNRANTVEPSIACSADLFGQDGNGSEDDEFSPTDEEDGQKNEERETPTNEAADDERFSQLQNDQKIILEKIIELEKQQKEQTKATAADQFSKILEKISEMEKQQKQQHENTTKATAVQSVQFSKILEKISELEKQHENTTKANSDQLSEMQNDKKILLEKISELEKEQKQLQKENIVGEERFSQLQNDRKKLLEKISEMEKQKKQRKELLNFQQNYWDVNNCHENLEIIGNKNLIVHHKGDLSDVWCSVFAKYPILLNNNSSDFFYFEISVKNKGSWFISFGFALKQQNKLDGAIGYEKGTYAYESDGDIWMNGERKARNDKYSYGVGDTVGIGFNSATRQIIFTKNGLRLDSTGFFVAPFFDDDSFHPFVCLVNSDDKIEANFGPNFKFDLTTL
;
A
#
# COMPACT_ATOMS: atom_id res chain seq x y z
N MET A 1 33.13 34.67 6.47
CA MET A 1 34.06 33.79 7.22
C MET A 1 33.75 32.35 6.82
N PRO A 2 34.76 31.56 6.46
CA PRO A 2 34.67 30.49 5.46
C PRO A 2 34.53 29.11 6.09
N SER A 3 34.11 28.10 5.31
CA SER A 3 34.33 26.68 5.61
C SER A 3 33.96 25.88 4.35
N LEU A 4 34.95 25.56 3.51
CA LEU A 4 35.68 24.28 3.49
C LEU A 4 34.82 23.13 2.94
N THR A 5 34.94 22.97 1.62
CA THR A 5 34.73 21.71 0.89
C THR A 5 35.80 20.70 1.25
N THR A 6 35.41 19.51 1.71
CA THR A 6 36.27 18.30 1.75
C THR A 6 35.43 17.03 1.59
N THR A 7 35.50 16.50 0.37
CA THR A 7 35.61 15.09 -0.08
C THR A 7 35.08 13.90 0.74
N PHE A 8 34.40 13.03 -0.03
CA PHE A 8 34.41 11.55 -0.08
C PHE A 8 34.03 10.73 1.16
N SER A 9 33.03 9.86 0.98
CA SER A 9 33.04 8.52 1.58
C SER A 9 32.20 7.54 0.74
N SER A 10 32.92 6.65 0.07
CA SER A 10 32.47 5.30 -0.29
C SER A 10 32.79 4.37 0.87
N ALA A 11 31.89 3.48 1.24
CA ALA A 11 32.16 2.07 1.56
C ALA A 11 30.93 1.44 2.23
N ASP A 12 30.40 0.42 1.56
CA ASP A 12 29.79 -0.74 2.19
C ASP A 12 30.71 -1.32 3.26
N GLU A 13 30.14 -1.86 4.34
CA GLU A 13 30.53 -3.14 4.98
C GLU A 13 29.89 -3.23 6.38
N PHE A 14 28.88 -4.08 6.53
CA PHE A 14 28.76 -5.04 7.65
C PHE A 14 27.66 -6.05 7.30
N SER A 15 28.05 -7.02 6.47
CA SER A 15 27.51 -8.39 6.49
C SER A 15 28.51 -9.18 7.34
N SER A 16 28.18 -9.97 8.34
CA SER A 16 27.57 -11.28 8.18
C SER A 16 27.83 -12.04 9.48
N LEU A 17 26.80 -12.67 10.06
CA LEU A 17 26.97 -13.85 10.91
C LEU A 17 25.66 -14.64 10.85
N GLN A 18 25.40 -15.30 9.73
CA GLN A 18 24.60 -16.53 9.72
C GLN A 18 25.16 -17.50 8.66
N PRO A 19 25.18 -18.82 8.93
CA PRO A 19 25.79 -19.79 8.05
C PRO A 19 24.97 -19.97 6.78
N ILE A 20 25.66 -19.99 5.65
CA ILE A 20 25.15 -20.33 4.33
C ILE A 20 24.75 -21.81 4.36
N LEU A 21 23.45 -22.09 4.31
CA LEU A 21 22.93 -23.34 3.75
C LEU A 21 22.67 -23.10 2.26
N PRO A 22 23.01 -24.07 1.39
CA PRO A 22 22.82 -23.92 -0.05
C PRO A 22 21.32 -23.79 -0.38
N ASN A 23 21.00 -22.95 -1.38
CA ASN A 23 19.66 -22.83 -1.97
C ASN A 23 19.21 -24.19 -2.50
N LEU A 24 18.38 -24.90 -1.73
CA LEU A 24 17.61 -26.04 -2.20
C LEU A 24 16.16 -25.61 -2.44
N SER A 25 15.51 -26.24 -3.40
CA SER A 25 14.08 -25.99 -3.66
C SER A 25 13.24 -26.45 -2.47
N THR A 26 12.08 -25.84 -2.23
CA THR A 26 11.15 -26.18 -1.13
C THR A 26 10.76 -27.66 -1.08
N SER A 27 10.91 -28.40 -2.18
CA SER A 27 10.69 -29.85 -2.27
C SER A 27 11.84 -30.68 -1.67
N GLU A 28 13.06 -30.17 -1.70
CA GLU A 28 14.24 -30.89 -1.19
C GLU A 28 14.42 -30.65 0.32
N GLU A 29 14.09 -29.45 0.82
CA GLU A 29 14.06 -29.17 2.27
C GLU A 29 13.05 -30.08 3.00
N MET A 30 11.89 -30.34 2.39
CA MET A 30 10.87 -31.23 2.94
C MET A 30 11.34 -32.69 2.97
N SER A 31 12.13 -33.10 1.97
CA SER A 31 12.71 -34.45 1.89
C SER A 31 13.81 -34.67 2.93
N VAL A 32 14.64 -33.65 3.19
CA VAL A 32 15.67 -33.66 4.23
C VAL A 32 15.04 -33.68 5.63
N LEU A 33 13.94 -32.95 5.86
CA LEU A 33 13.20 -32.97 7.13
C LEU A 33 12.54 -34.32 7.41
N ILE A 34 11.94 -34.96 6.40
CA ILE A 34 11.35 -36.30 6.54
C ILE A 34 12.42 -37.36 6.82
N ALA A 35 13.58 -37.27 6.14
CA ALA A 35 14.71 -38.16 6.40
C ALA A 35 15.28 -37.99 7.83
N ARG A 36 15.30 -36.76 8.35
CA ARG A 36 15.78 -36.48 9.71
C ARG A 36 14.82 -36.97 10.81
N ILE A 37 13.51 -36.90 10.58
CA ILE A 37 12.49 -37.47 11.47
C ILE A 37 12.60 -39.00 11.49
N ALA A 38 12.90 -39.63 10.35
CA ALA A 38 13.13 -41.07 10.27
C ALA A 38 14.42 -41.52 10.98
N GLU A 39 15.48 -40.73 10.96
CA GLU A 39 16.71 -40.98 11.73
C GLU A 39 16.50 -40.84 13.24
N LEU A 40 15.78 -39.82 13.69
CA LEU A 40 15.49 -39.60 15.12
C LEU A 40 14.63 -40.73 15.72
N ASN A 41 13.74 -41.31 14.92
CA ASN A 41 12.94 -42.46 15.34
C ASN A 41 13.74 -43.78 15.39
N ARG A 42 14.83 -43.91 14.62
CA ARG A 42 15.75 -45.06 14.75
C ARG A 42 16.69 -44.94 15.94
N ALA A 43 16.99 -43.73 16.39
CA ALA A 43 17.88 -43.49 17.54
C ALA A 43 17.23 -43.74 18.91
N ASN A 44 15.89 -43.83 18.98
CA ASN A 44 15.15 -44.00 20.24
C ASN A 44 14.69 -45.44 20.55
N THR A 45 15.15 -46.43 19.79
CA THR A 45 15.00 -47.86 20.15
C THR A 45 16.37 -48.46 20.44
N VAL A 46 16.79 -48.32 21.70
CA VAL A 46 17.82 -49.15 22.32
C VAL A 46 17.11 -49.97 23.39
N GLU A 47 16.88 -51.25 23.09
CA GLU A 47 16.72 -52.27 24.13
C GLU A 47 17.99 -52.35 24.99
N PRO A 48 17.87 -52.86 26.22
CA PRO A 48 18.87 -53.81 26.67
C PRO A 48 18.23 -55.11 27.14
N SER A 49 18.66 -56.19 26.48
CA SER A 49 18.80 -57.52 27.06
C SER A 49 19.91 -57.53 28.11
N ILE A 50 19.73 -58.26 29.23
CA ILE A 50 20.62 -59.35 29.70
C ILE A 50 20.10 -59.94 31.03
N ALA A 51 20.35 -61.25 31.11
CA ALA A 51 19.95 -62.30 32.04
C ALA A 51 20.50 -62.28 33.49
N CYS A 52 19.98 -63.26 34.25
CA CYS A 52 20.51 -63.93 35.47
C CYS A 52 20.43 -63.10 36.77
N SER A 53 20.07 -63.65 37.94
CA SER A 53 20.06 -65.02 38.47
C SER A 53 19.45 -65.05 39.87
N ALA A 54 18.86 -66.21 40.26
CA ALA A 54 18.78 -66.79 41.61
C ALA A 54 17.97 -65.98 42.67
N ASP A 55 17.20 -66.55 43.60
CA ASP A 55 17.15 -67.91 44.12
C ASP A 55 15.98 -68.04 45.14
N LEU A 56 15.74 -69.30 45.55
CA LEU A 56 15.25 -69.76 46.86
C LEU A 56 13.73 -69.92 47.18
N PHE A 57 13.34 -71.22 47.25
CA PHE A 57 12.41 -71.96 48.15
C PHE A 57 10.95 -71.47 48.31
N GLY A 58 9.95 -72.34 48.40
CA GLY A 58 9.91 -73.78 48.58
C GLY A 58 8.46 -74.23 48.62
N GLN A 59 8.27 -75.52 48.35
CA GLN A 59 7.02 -76.26 48.40
C GLN A 59 6.34 -76.12 49.77
N ASP A 60 5.00 -76.16 49.80
CA ASP A 60 4.30 -77.28 50.43
C ASP A 60 2.78 -77.15 50.34
N GLY A 61 2.16 -78.32 50.24
CA GLY A 61 0.76 -78.56 50.55
C GLY A 61 -0.04 -79.02 49.34
N ASN A 62 -0.85 -80.06 49.43
CA ASN A 62 -1.04 -81.08 50.46
C ASN A 62 -1.85 -82.18 49.77
N GLY A 63 -1.70 -83.42 50.21
CA GLY A 63 -2.59 -84.49 49.77
C GLY A 63 -3.98 -84.35 50.38
N SER A 64 -4.95 -84.93 49.69
CA SER A 64 -6.10 -85.73 50.18
C SER A 64 -7.13 -85.74 49.05
N GLU A 65 -7.66 -86.89 48.67
CA GLU A 65 -9.02 -87.37 49.01
C GLU A 65 -9.32 -88.42 47.90
N ASP A 66 -10.08 -89.49 48.02
CA ASP A 66 -10.88 -90.13 49.06
C ASP A 66 -11.27 -91.52 48.51
N ASP A 67 -11.73 -92.40 49.41
CA ASP A 67 -12.87 -93.35 49.31
C ASP A 67 -13.17 -94.04 47.95
N GLU A 68 -13.52 -95.33 47.85
CA GLU A 68 -14.59 -96.03 48.56
C GLU A 68 -14.68 -97.48 48.00
N PHE A 69 -15.44 -98.35 48.68
CA PHE A 69 -16.15 -99.55 48.15
C PHE A 69 -15.52 -100.96 48.22
N SER A 70 -16.17 -101.80 49.05
CA SER A 70 -16.19 -103.29 49.13
C SER A 70 -16.95 -103.96 47.96
N PRO A 71 -17.28 -105.28 47.93
CA PRO A 71 -16.70 -106.54 48.46
C PRO A 71 -16.42 -107.52 47.27
N THR A 72 -15.91 -108.75 47.39
CA THR A 72 -16.58 -110.01 47.83
C THR A 72 -15.66 -111.22 47.54
N ASP A 73 -15.73 -112.23 48.43
CA ASP A 73 -15.65 -113.69 48.20
C ASP A 73 -14.30 -114.27 47.72
N GLU A 74 -13.78 -115.43 48.15
CA GLU A 74 -14.35 -116.61 48.82
C GLU A 74 -13.13 -117.51 49.22
N GLU A 75 -13.24 -118.24 50.34
CA GLU A 75 -12.92 -119.67 50.52
C GLU A 75 -11.59 -120.30 49.99
N ASP A 76 -10.91 -121.27 50.62
CA ASP A 76 -11.10 -122.06 51.84
C ASP A 76 -9.83 -122.94 52.06
N GLY A 77 -9.63 -123.40 53.29
CA GLY A 77 -8.91 -124.61 53.71
C GLY A 77 -7.38 -124.72 53.57
N GLN A 78 -6.62 -125.42 54.41
CA GLN A 78 -6.69 -125.90 55.81
C GLN A 78 -5.44 -126.80 56.00
N LYS A 79 -4.96 -126.93 57.26
CA LYS A 79 -4.20 -128.07 57.86
C LYS A 79 -2.69 -128.16 57.59
N ASN A 80 -1.84 -127.96 58.61
CA ASN A 80 -1.42 -128.80 59.75
C ASN A 80 -0.07 -129.49 59.43
N GLU A 81 0.97 -129.21 60.25
CA GLU A 81 1.70 -130.16 61.14
C GLU A 81 2.42 -131.30 60.37
N GLU A 82 3.69 -131.67 60.61
CA GLU A 82 4.45 -131.70 61.86
C GLU A 82 5.93 -132.07 61.58
N ARG A 83 6.70 -132.15 62.66
CA ARG A 83 8.16 -132.20 62.81
C ARG A 83 8.90 -133.48 62.40
N GLU A 84 10.20 -133.24 62.24
CA GLU A 84 11.42 -134.06 62.30
C GLU A 84 11.44 -135.48 62.93
N THR A 85 12.34 -136.30 62.37
CA THR A 85 12.83 -137.62 62.81
C THR A 85 13.82 -137.57 63.99
N PRO A 86 13.94 -138.62 64.83
CA PRO A 86 15.17 -138.86 65.60
C PRO A 86 15.67 -140.33 65.64
N THR A 87 16.96 -140.50 65.91
CA THR A 87 17.68 -141.77 66.08
C THR A 87 17.96 -142.09 67.56
N ASN A 88 17.92 -143.39 67.89
CA ASN A 88 18.12 -144.05 69.18
C ASN A 88 19.46 -143.77 69.89
N GLU A 89 19.48 -143.88 71.23
CA GLU A 89 20.24 -144.93 71.95
C GLU A 89 19.86 -144.99 73.46
N ALA A 90 19.75 -146.21 73.98
CA ALA A 90 19.38 -146.56 75.37
C ALA A 90 20.59 -146.41 76.32
N ALA A 91 20.49 -146.15 77.62
CA ALA A 91 19.44 -146.37 78.61
C ALA A 91 19.62 -145.37 79.78
N ASP A 92 18.57 -144.65 80.21
CA ASP A 92 18.64 -143.63 81.29
C ASP A 92 17.23 -143.34 81.83
N ASP A 93 16.94 -143.67 83.10
CA ASP A 93 15.58 -143.55 83.69
C ASP A 93 15.52 -142.77 85.02
N GLU A 94 16.59 -142.04 85.40
CA GLU A 94 16.64 -141.26 86.66
C GLU A 94 16.64 -139.72 86.45
N ARG A 95 16.77 -139.26 85.20
CA ARG A 95 16.90 -137.82 84.83
C ARG A 95 15.57 -137.06 84.66
N PHE A 96 14.44 -137.76 84.61
CA PHE A 96 13.14 -137.18 84.19
C PHE A 96 12.44 -136.37 85.30
N SER A 97 12.67 -136.67 86.59
CA SER A 97 12.00 -135.97 87.70
C SER A 97 12.50 -134.55 87.96
N GLN A 98 13.75 -134.22 87.59
CA GLN A 98 14.31 -132.88 87.81
C GLN A 98 13.72 -131.83 86.85
N LEU A 99 13.44 -132.24 85.62
CA LEU A 99 12.94 -131.37 84.53
C LEU A 99 11.52 -130.86 84.77
N GLN A 100 10.68 -131.62 85.47
CA GLN A 100 9.30 -131.19 85.75
C GLN A 100 9.22 -130.07 86.78
N ASN A 101 10.16 -129.99 87.73
CA ASN A 101 10.13 -128.95 88.77
C ASN A 101 10.59 -127.58 88.22
N ASP A 102 11.57 -127.58 87.32
CA ASP A 102 12.08 -126.35 86.70
C ASP A 102 11.05 -125.71 85.74
N GLN A 103 10.21 -126.53 85.07
CA GLN A 103 9.13 -126.01 84.22
C GLN A 103 8.08 -125.21 85.01
N LYS A 104 7.77 -125.62 86.26
CA LYS A 104 6.78 -124.92 87.10
C LYS A 104 7.25 -123.51 87.51
N ILE A 105 8.53 -123.38 87.87
CA ILE A 105 9.12 -122.11 88.32
C ILE A 105 9.17 -121.08 87.17
N ILE A 106 9.41 -121.53 85.95
CA ILE A 106 9.44 -120.65 84.77
C ILE A 106 8.06 -120.07 84.48
N LEU A 107 7.00 -120.88 84.62
CA LEU A 107 5.63 -120.46 84.32
C LEU A 107 5.13 -119.35 85.26
N GLU A 108 5.43 -119.44 86.56
CA GLU A 108 5.07 -118.40 87.53
C GLU A 108 5.76 -117.06 87.25
N LYS A 109 7.02 -117.06 86.78
CA LYS A 109 7.73 -115.83 86.40
C LYS A 109 7.17 -115.16 85.14
N ILE A 110 6.65 -115.92 84.19
CA ILE A 110 6.05 -115.37 82.96
C ILE A 110 4.76 -114.60 83.29
N ILE A 111 3.92 -115.13 84.19
CA ILE A 111 2.67 -114.48 84.61
C ILE A 111 2.94 -113.13 85.32
N GLU A 112 3.96 -113.09 86.17
CA GLU A 112 4.35 -111.86 86.89
C GLU A 112 4.85 -110.77 85.91
N LEU A 113 5.66 -111.16 84.92
CA LEU A 113 6.20 -110.25 83.90
C LEU A 113 5.11 -109.70 82.97
N GLU A 114 4.15 -110.53 82.56
CA GLU A 114 3.01 -110.08 81.74
C GLU A 114 2.13 -109.07 82.50
N LYS A 115 1.95 -109.26 83.81
CA LYS A 115 1.18 -108.34 84.65
C LYS A 115 1.85 -106.97 84.75
N GLN A 116 3.17 -106.93 84.94
CA GLN A 116 3.94 -105.68 84.99
C GLN A 116 3.92 -104.93 83.65
N GLN A 117 4.01 -105.64 82.53
CA GLN A 117 3.96 -105.04 81.19
C GLN A 117 2.59 -104.38 80.89
N LYS A 118 1.49 -105.00 81.36
CA LYS A 118 0.12 -104.49 81.17
C LYS A 118 -0.16 -103.22 81.98
N GLU A 119 0.39 -103.10 83.20
CA GLU A 119 0.26 -101.88 84.01
C GLU A 119 1.09 -100.72 83.45
N GLN A 120 2.31 -100.99 82.99
CA GLN A 120 3.20 -99.96 82.44
C GLN A 120 2.66 -99.38 81.11
N THR A 121 2.10 -100.23 80.24
CA THR A 121 1.47 -99.79 78.98
C THR A 121 0.22 -98.95 79.23
N LYS A 122 -0.60 -99.29 80.23
CA LYS A 122 -1.82 -98.53 80.58
C LYS A 122 -1.50 -97.15 81.16
N ALA A 123 -0.48 -97.04 82.00
CA ALA A 123 -0.02 -95.76 82.56
C ALA A 123 0.55 -94.83 81.48
N THR A 124 1.32 -95.38 80.53
CA THR A 124 1.93 -94.59 79.45
C THR A 124 0.89 -94.09 78.44
N ALA A 125 -0.12 -94.90 78.13
CA ALA A 125 -1.22 -94.50 77.24
C ALA A 125 -2.09 -93.38 77.83
N ALA A 126 -2.36 -93.41 79.13
CA ALA A 126 -3.15 -92.37 79.80
C ALA A 126 -2.45 -90.99 79.79
N ASP A 127 -1.13 -90.95 80.01
CA ASP A 127 -0.34 -89.71 79.96
C ASP A 127 -0.29 -89.11 78.54
N GLN A 128 -0.16 -89.96 77.51
CA GLN A 128 -0.22 -89.53 76.12
C GLN A 128 -1.59 -88.96 75.73
N PHE A 129 -2.68 -89.60 76.16
CA PHE A 129 -4.04 -89.10 75.92
C PHE A 129 -4.29 -87.74 76.61
N SER A 130 -3.81 -87.55 77.84
CA SER A 130 -3.94 -86.27 78.54
C SER A 130 -3.22 -85.14 77.80
N LYS A 131 -2.01 -85.39 77.28
CA LYS A 131 -1.25 -84.41 76.49
C LYS A 131 -1.92 -84.06 75.16
N ILE A 132 -2.58 -85.03 74.52
CA ILE A 132 -3.34 -84.80 73.28
C ILE A 132 -4.55 -83.91 73.54
N LEU A 133 -5.30 -84.17 74.61
CA LEU A 133 -6.48 -83.36 74.98
C LEU A 133 -6.11 -81.92 75.31
N GLU A 134 -5.01 -81.71 76.03
CA GLU A 134 -4.51 -80.36 76.33
C GLU A 134 -4.14 -79.60 75.04
N LYS A 135 -3.49 -80.29 74.09
CA LYS A 135 -3.10 -79.71 72.80
C LYS A 135 -4.29 -79.41 71.88
N ILE A 136 -5.33 -80.23 71.91
CA ILE A 136 -6.60 -79.97 71.20
C ILE A 136 -7.26 -78.71 71.77
N SER A 137 -7.33 -78.58 73.09
CA SER A 137 -7.87 -77.39 73.75
C SER A 137 -7.08 -76.11 73.41
N GLU A 138 -5.75 -76.20 73.31
CA GLU A 138 -4.92 -75.07 72.85
C GLU A 138 -5.18 -74.71 71.39
N MET A 139 -5.28 -75.71 70.49
CA MET A 139 -5.57 -75.47 69.07
C MET A 139 -6.94 -74.82 68.86
N GLU A 140 -7.98 -75.27 69.56
CA GLU A 140 -9.32 -74.66 69.48
C GLU A 140 -9.30 -73.19 69.92
N LYS A 141 -8.54 -72.89 70.99
CA LYS A 141 -8.38 -71.51 71.47
C LYS A 141 -7.63 -70.64 70.46
N GLN A 142 -6.60 -71.16 69.81
CA GLN A 142 -5.86 -70.47 68.74
C GLN A 142 -6.72 -70.23 67.50
N GLN A 143 -7.50 -71.22 67.06
CA GLN A 143 -8.41 -71.06 65.92
C GLN A 143 -9.49 -70.01 66.20
N LYS A 144 -10.08 -70.02 67.39
CA LYS A 144 -11.09 -69.03 67.78
C LYS A 144 -10.52 -67.62 67.79
N GLN A 145 -9.30 -67.46 68.30
CA GLN A 145 -8.60 -66.17 68.32
C GLN A 145 -8.18 -65.70 66.92
N GLN A 146 -7.74 -66.61 66.04
CA GLN A 146 -7.49 -66.29 64.63
C GLN A 146 -8.78 -65.85 63.92
N HIS A 147 -9.88 -66.59 64.09
CA HIS A 147 -11.16 -66.25 63.46
C HIS A 147 -11.67 -64.86 63.91
N GLU A 148 -11.56 -64.55 65.20
CA GLU A 148 -11.94 -63.24 65.73
C GLU A 148 -11.06 -62.11 65.18
N ASN A 149 -9.74 -62.34 65.09
CA ASN A 149 -8.80 -61.37 64.50
C ASN A 149 -9.05 -61.14 63.01
N THR A 150 -9.28 -62.21 62.23
CA THR A 150 -9.61 -62.12 60.81
C THR A 150 -10.93 -61.38 60.61
N THR A 151 -11.96 -61.67 61.41
CA THR A 151 -13.26 -60.99 61.34
C THR A 151 -13.13 -59.49 61.63
N LYS A 152 -12.35 -59.10 62.63
CA LYS A 152 -12.05 -57.69 62.93
C LYS A 152 -11.27 -57.02 61.79
N ALA A 153 -10.29 -57.70 61.21
CA ALA A 153 -9.51 -57.19 60.09
C ALA A 153 -10.39 -56.98 58.84
N THR A 154 -11.27 -57.93 58.51
CA THR A 154 -12.21 -57.80 57.38
C THR A 154 -13.23 -56.68 57.60
N ALA A 155 -13.73 -56.50 58.83
CA ALA A 155 -14.62 -55.39 59.15
C ALA A 155 -13.93 -54.03 58.95
N VAL A 156 -12.68 -53.88 59.42
CA VAL A 156 -11.90 -52.65 59.21
C VAL A 156 -11.63 -52.40 57.72
N GLN A 157 -11.24 -53.44 56.96
CA GLN A 157 -11.06 -53.34 55.51
C GLN A 157 -12.35 -52.94 54.78
N SER A 158 -13.50 -53.49 55.18
CA SER A 158 -14.79 -53.15 54.54
C SER A 158 -15.15 -51.67 54.74
N VAL A 159 -14.91 -51.12 55.93
CA VAL A 159 -15.14 -49.70 56.24
C VAL A 159 -14.15 -48.81 55.49
N GLN A 160 -12.88 -49.22 55.38
CA GLN A 160 -11.89 -48.50 54.58
C GLN A 160 -12.25 -48.50 53.09
N PHE A 161 -12.70 -49.63 52.56
CA PHE A 161 -13.13 -49.75 51.16
C PHE A 161 -14.35 -48.88 50.86
N SER A 162 -15.33 -48.83 51.77
CA SER A 162 -16.49 -47.93 51.64
C SER A 162 -16.08 -46.46 51.59
N LYS A 163 -15.12 -46.04 52.42
CA LYS A 163 -14.59 -44.66 52.41
C LYS A 163 -13.83 -44.32 51.13
N ILE A 164 -13.11 -45.31 50.58
CA ILE A 164 -12.41 -45.16 49.29
C ILE A 164 -13.43 -44.98 48.16
N LEU A 165 -14.49 -45.78 48.13
CA LEU A 165 -15.55 -45.67 47.11
C LEU A 165 -16.27 -44.32 47.18
N GLU A 166 -16.59 -43.83 48.37
CA GLU A 166 -17.20 -42.51 48.55
C GLU A 166 -16.29 -41.39 48.01
N LYS A 167 -14.99 -41.46 48.31
CA LYS A 167 -14.01 -40.47 47.84
C LYS A 167 -13.77 -40.54 46.34
N ILE A 168 -13.82 -41.74 45.74
CA ILE A 168 -13.79 -41.91 44.28
C ILE A 168 -15.00 -41.24 43.65
N SER A 169 -16.20 -41.46 44.19
CA SER A 169 -17.42 -40.83 43.68
C SER A 169 -17.39 -39.30 43.79
N GLU A 170 -16.86 -38.74 44.88
CA GLU A 170 -16.65 -37.30 45.02
C GLU A 170 -15.67 -36.75 43.97
N LEU A 171 -14.55 -37.44 43.74
CA LEU A 171 -13.55 -37.06 42.74
C LEU A 171 -14.10 -37.13 41.31
N GLU A 172 -14.89 -38.15 40.99
CA GLU A 172 -15.57 -38.27 39.69
C GLU A 172 -16.52 -37.09 39.45
N LYS A 173 -17.32 -36.74 40.46
CA LYS A 173 -18.24 -35.59 40.39
C LYS A 173 -17.49 -34.26 40.25
N GLN A 174 -16.36 -34.10 40.94
CA GLN A 174 -15.50 -32.92 40.79
C GLN A 174 -14.89 -32.85 39.39
N HIS A 175 -14.41 -33.97 38.86
CA HIS A 175 -13.83 -34.05 37.53
C HIS A 175 -14.87 -33.73 36.45
N GLU A 176 -16.09 -34.27 36.57
CA GLU A 176 -17.19 -33.99 35.64
C GLU A 176 -17.56 -32.50 35.64
N ASN A 177 -17.73 -31.89 36.82
CA ASN A 177 -18.00 -30.46 36.95
C ASN A 177 -16.89 -29.59 36.36
N THR A 178 -15.62 -29.96 36.58
CA THR A 178 -14.46 -29.25 36.04
C THR A 178 -14.39 -29.38 34.52
N THR A 179 -14.67 -30.58 33.99
CA THR A 179 -14.70 -30.85 32.54
C THR A 179 -15.80 -30.02 31.87
N LYS A 180 -16.97 -29.94 32.50
CA LYS A 180 -18.10 -29.13 32.01
C LYS A 180 -17.77 -27.64 32.05
N ALA A 181 -17.23 -27.12 33.15
CA ALA A 181 -16.82 -25.71 33.25
C ALA A 181 -15.75 -25.34 32.21
N ASN A 182 -14.77 -26.21 31.97
CA ASN A 182 -13.76 -26.00 30.94
C ASN A 182 -14.35 -26.05 29.52
N SER A 183 -15.32 -26.93 29.27
CA SER A 183 -16.05 -27.00 28.00
C SER A 183 -16.85 -25.71 27.73
N ASP A 184 -17.57 -25.21 28.74
CA ASP A 184 -18.35 -24.00 28.63
C ASP A 184 -17.44 -22.79 28.37
N GLN A 185 -16.34 -22.65 29.12
CA GLN A 185 -15.32 -21.62 28.88
C GLN A 185 -14.69 -21.71 27.48
N LEU A 186 -14.42 -22.92 26.98
CA LEU A 186 -13.88 -23.12 25.64
C LEU A 186 -14.89 -22.66 24.57
N SER A 187 -16.18 -22.93 24.77
CA SER A 187 -17.23 -22.50 23.84
C SER A 187 -17.39 -20.98 23.80
N GLU A 188 -17.28 -20.31 24.96
CA GLU A 188 -17.33 -18.85 25.08
C GLU A 188 -16.11 -18.22 24.40
N MET A 189 -14.91 -18.75 24.66
CA MET A 189 -13.68 -18.30 24.01
C MET A 189 -13.69 -18.50 22.49
N GLN A 190 -14.30 -19.58 22.00
CA GLN A 190 -14.48 -19.81 20.57
C GLN A 190 -15.44 -18.80 19.94
N ASN A 191 -16.51 -18.44 20.64
CA ASN A 191 -17.44 -17.41 20.20
C ASN A 191 -16.79 -16.02 20.17
N ASP A 192 -16.05 -15.67 21.22
CA ASP A 192 -15.29 -14.41 21.27
C ASP A 192 -14.24 -14.33 20.17
N LYS A 193 -13.52 -15.44 19.91
CA LYS A 193 -12.58 -15.53 18.80
C LYS A 193 -13.26 -15.28 17.46
N LYS A 194 -14.47 -15.80 17.25
CA LYS A 194 -15.25 -15.58 16.02
C LYS A 194 -15.64 -14.10 15.88
N ILE A 195 -16.14 -13.48 16.94
CA ILE A 195 -16.50 -12.05 16.96
C ILE A 195 -15.26 -11.17 16.69
N LEU A 196 -14.13 -11.49 17.29
CA LEU A 196 -12.85 -10.80 17.07
C LEU A 196 -12.39 -10.91 15.62
N LEU A 197 -12.47 -12.10 15.01
CA LEU A 197 -12.12 -12.31 13.61
C LEU A 197 -13.00 -11.49 12.65
N GLU A 198 -14.30 -11.39 12.95
CA GLU A 198 -15.23 -10.59 12.16
C GLU A 198 -14.91 -9.10 12.24
N LYS A 199 -14.65 -8.58 13.45
CA LYS A 199 -14.21 -7.19 13.65
C LYS A 199 -12.88 -6.88 12.96
N ILE A 200 -11.92 -7.80 12.99
CA ILE A 200 -10.64 -7.63 12.29
C ILE A 200 -10.89 -7.53 10.78
N SER A 201 -11.77 -8.36 10.21
CA SER A 201 -12.13 -8.29 8.80
C SER A 201 -12.77 -6.96 8.41
N GLU A 202 -13.62 -6.39 9.28
CA GLU A 202 -14.23 -5.07 9.05
C GLU A 202 -13.19 -3.95 9.09
N LEU A 203 -12.31 -3.94 10.09
CA LEU A 203 -11.23 -2.95 10.20
C LEU A 203 -10.27 -3.00 9.01
N GLU A 204 -9.95 -4.18 8.49
CA GLU A 204 -9.13 -4.32 7.28
C GLU A 204 -9.82 -3.73 6.03
N LYS A 205 -11.14 -3.87 5.92
CA LYS A 205 -11.92 -3.27 4.82
C LYS A 205 -11.92 -1.74 4.93
N GLU A 206 -12.15 -1.21 6.13
CA GLU A 206 -12.10 0.24 6.38
C GLU A 206 -10.73 0.83 6.08
N GLN A 207 -9.64 0.19 6.52
CA GLN A 207 -8.28 0.64 6.19
C GLN A 207 -8.02 0.64 4.69
N LYS A 208 -8.43 -0.41 3.96
CA LYS A 208 -8.29 -0.47 2.50
C LYS A 208 -9.08 0.63 1.80
N GLN A 209 -10.25 1.00 2.33
CA GLN A 209 -11.05 2.08 1.79
C GLN A 209 -10.40 3.45 2.03
N LEU A 210 -9.93 3.71 3.24
CA LEU A 210 -9.21 4.95 3.58
C LEU A 210 -7.93 5.12 2.75
N GLN A 211 -7.18 4.04 2.51
CA GLN A 211 -6.01 4.09 1.63
C GLN A 211 -6.37 4.47 0.18
N LYS A 212 -7.47 3.95 -0.36
CA LYS A 212 -7.94 4.31 -1.71
C LYS A 212 -8.35 5.78 -1.80
N GLU A 213 -9.05 6.31 -0.81
CA GLU A 213 -9.46 7.72 -0.78
C GLU A 213 -8.27 8.67 -0.70
N ASN A 214 -7.24 8.33 0.08
CA ASN A 214 -6.00 9.11 0.15
C ASN A 214 -5.25 9.16 -1.20
N ILE A 215 -5.13 8.02 -1.90
CA ILE A 215 -4.48 7.96 -3.22
C ILE A 215 -5.22 8.87 -4.22
N VAL A 216 -6.55 8.79 -4.26
CA VAL A 216 -7.37 9.65 -5.15
C VAL A 216 -7.22 11.12 -4.78
N GLY A 217 -7.10 11.44 -3.49
CA GLY A 217 -6.84 12.80 -3.00
C GLY A 217 -5.49 13.36 -3.48
N GLU A 218 -4.41 12.56 -3.39
CA GLU A 218 -3.07 12.93 -3.84
C GLU A 218 -2.98 13.12 -5.36
N GLU A 219 -3.61 12.24 -6.13
CA GLU A 219 -3.69 12.36 -7.59
C GLU A 219 -4.41 13.66 -7.99
N ARG A 220 -5.56 13.95 -7.36
CA ARG A 220 -6.34 15.16 -7.63
C ARG A 220 -5.57 16.43 -7.27
N PHE A 221 -4.81 16.41 -6.18
CA PHE A 221 -3.94 17.53 -5.79
C PHE A 221 -2.83 17.76 -6.81
N SER A 222 -2.18 16.69 -7.29
CA SER A 222 -1.16 16.77 -8.34
C SER A 222 -1.72 17.33 -9.65
N GLN A 223 -2.94 16.94 -10.02
CA GLN A 223 -3.64 17.45 -11.19
C GLN A 223 -3.95 18.95 -11.07
N LEU A 224 -4.45 19.39 -9.91
CA LEU A 224 -4.69 20.80 -9.59
C LEU A 224 -3.43 21.65 -9.67
N GLN A 225 -2.28 21.14 -9.20
CA GLN A 225 -1.00 21.86 -9.32
C GLN A 225 -0.57 22.04 -10.78
N ASN A 226 -0.75 21.01 -11.61
CA ASN A 226 -0.45 21.08 -13.04
C ASN A 226 -1.35 22.08 -13.78
N ASP A 227 -2.65 22.08 -13.48
CA ASP A 227 -3.59 23.03 -14.08
C ASP A 227 -3.31 24.46 -13.64
N ARG A 228 -2.95 24.67 -12.36
CA ARG A 228 -2.50 25.98 -11.85
C ARG A 228 -1.27 26.49 -12.61
N LYS A 229 -0.29 25.61 -12.88
CA LYS A 229 0.92 25.96 -13.63
C LYS A 229 0.59 26.37 -15.07
N LYS A 230 -0.26 25.61 -15.77
CA LYS A 230 -0.73 25.93 -17.13
C LYS A 230 -1.49 27.26 -17.18
N LEU A 231 -2.32 27.53 -16.17
CA LEU A 231 -3.07 28.78 -16.09
C LEU A 231 -2.14 30.00 -15.93
N LEU A 232 -1.12 29.90 -15.06
CA LEU A 232 -0.13 30.96 -14.86
C LEU A 232 0.67 31.27 -16.13
N GLU A 233 1.05 30.24 -16.89
CA GLU A 233 1.77 30.40 -18.16
C GLU A 233 0.92 31.15 -19.18
N LYS A 234 -0.36 30.79 -19.31
CA LYS A 234 -1.31 31.46 -20.20
C LYS A 234 -1.58 32.92 -19.81
N ILE A 235 -1.61 33.23 -18.52
CA ILE A 235 -1.73 34.61 -18.02
C ILE A 235 -0.51 35.43 -18.44
N SER A 236 0.70 34.91 -18.24
CA SER A 236 1.95 35.57 -18.66
C SER A 236 1.98 35.85 -20.16
N GLU A 237 1.49 34.92 -20.97
CA GLU A 237 1.42 35.07 -22.42
C GLU A 237 0.41 36.15 -22.85
N MET A 238 -0.78 36.17 -22.23
CA MET A 238 -1.76 37.23 -22.45
C MET A 238 -1.25 38.61 -22.03
N GLU A 239 -0.50 38.70 -20.94
CA GLU A 239 0.10 39.96 -20.49
C GLU A 239 1.13 40.49 -21.50
N LYS A 240 1.98 39.61 -22.06
CA LYS A 240 2.91 39.97 -23.13
C LYS A 240 2.17 40.48 -24.37
N GLN A 241 1.12 39.79 -24.80
CA GLN A 241 0.31 40.22 -25.95
C GLN A 241 -0.37 41.56 -25.71
N LYS A 242 -0.92 41.79 -24.50
CA LYS A 242 -1.51 43.08 -24.13
C LYS A 242 -0.48 44.21 -24.16
N LYS A 243 0.73 43.96 -23.65
CA LYS A 243 1.82 44.94 -23.68
C LYS A 243 2.20 45.30 -25.12
N GLN A 244 2.39 44.30 -25.98
CA GLN A 244 2.69 44.51 -27.40
C GLN A 244 1.59 45.30 -28.11
N ARG A 245 0.31 44.98 -27.89
CA ARG A 245 -0.82 45.75 -28.46
C ARG A 245 -0.85 47.19 -27.99
N LYS A 246 -0.57 47.44 -26.72
CA LYS A 246 -0.53 48.81 -26.15
C LYS A 246 0.61 49.62 -26.74
N GLU A 247 1.78 49.01 -26.93
CA GLU A 247 2.91 49.64 -27.58
C GLU A 247 2.58 49.97 -29.05
N LEU A 248 2.02 49.02 -29.81
CA LEU A 248 1.59 49.23 -31.20
C LEU A 248 0.58 50.39 -31.34
N LEU A 249 -0.38 50.49 -30.42
CA LEU A 249 -1.38 51.57 -30.43
C LEU A 249 -0.79 52.94 -30.12
N ASN A 250 0.28 53.00 -29.31
CA ASN A 250 0.94 54.25 -28.93
C ASN A 250 1.82 54.81 -30.06
N PHE A 251 2.26 53.96 -30.99
CA PHE A 251 3.03 54.40 -32.18
C PHE A 251 2.15 55.01 -33.29
N GLN A 252 0.85 54.74 -33.31
CA GLN A 252 -0.05 55.23 -34.37
C GLN A 252 -0.69 56.60 -34.10
N GLN A 253 -0.66 57.12 -32.87
CA GLN A 253 -1.30 58.40 -32.55
C GLN A 253 -0.36 59.59 -32.85
N ASN A 254 -0.18 59.89 -34.13
CA ASN A 254 0.48 61.12 -34.58
C ASN A 254 -0.42 62.35 -34.40
N TYR A 255 0.15 63.54 -34.52
CA TYR A 255 -0.55 64.83 -34.39
C TYR A 255 0.25 65.94 -35.08
N TRP A 256 -0.37 67.09 -35.32
CA TRP A 256 0.29 68.22 -36.00
C TRP A 256 1.37 68.87 -35.10
N ASP A 257 2.55 69.12 -35.67
CA ASP A 257 3.70 69.69 -34.96
C ASP A 257 3.60 71.22 -34.89
N VAL A 258 3.33 71.75 -33.70
CA VAL A 258 3.25 73.21 -33.46
C VAL A 258 4.53 73.96 -33.85
N ASN A 259 5.69 73.28 -33.82
CA ASN A 259 6.97 73.87 -34.19
C ASN A 259 7.27 73.76 -35.69
N ASN A 260 6.41 73.09 -36.45
CA ASN A 260 6.57 72.90 -37.90
C ASN A 260 5.25 73.19 -38.61
N CYS A 261 4.73 74.37 -38.31
CA CYS A 261 3.44 74.87 -38.73
C CYS A 261 3.66 76.30 -39.24
N HIS A 262 3.12 76.61 -40.42
CA HIS A 262 3.18 77.96 -40.98
C HIS A 262 2.47 78.97 -40.05
N GLU A 263 2.95 80.22 -39.98
CA GLU A 263 2.45 81.23 -39.03
C GLU A 263 0.97 81.61 -39.22
N ASN A 264 0.47 81.46 -40.46
CA ASN A 264 -0.94 81.68 -40.82
C ASN A 264 -1.85 80.49 -40.54
N LEU A 265 -1.30 79.39 -40.01
CA LEU A 265 -2.09 78.26 -39.54
C LEU A 265 -2.21 78.29 -38.02
N GLU A 266 -3.36 77.86 -37.55
CA GLU A 266 -3.63 77.60 -36.15
C GLU A 266 -3.95 76.12 -35.96
N ILE A 267 -3.27 75.49 -35.00
CA ILE A 267 -3.57 74.12 -34.58
C ILE A 267 -4.50 74.20 -33.37
N ILE A 268 -5.69 73.61 -33.48
CA ILE A 268 -6.76 73.75 -32.49
C ILE A 268 -7.00 72.41 -31.76
N GLY A 269 -7.29 72.52 -30.46
CA GLY A 269 -7.76 71.43 -29.62
C GLY A 269 -6.66 70.62 -28.94
N ASN A 270 -7.01 69.94 -27.85
CA ASN A 270 -6.05 69.27 -26.94
C ASN A 270 -5.23 68.14 -27.57
N LYS A 271 -5.61 67.66 -28.75
CA LYS A 271 -4.92 66.57 -29.48
C LYS A 271 -4.12 67.06 -30.69
N ASN A 272 -4.11 68.36 -30.98
CA ASN A 272 -3.42 68.95 -32.12
C ASN A 272 -3.81 68.28 -33.46
N LEU A 273 -5.11 68.04 -33.69
CA LEU A 273 -5.61 67.36 -34.90
C LEU A 273 -6.33 68.30 -35.88
N ILE A 274 -6.78 69.47 -35.41
CA ILE A 274 -7.50 70.43 -36.23
C ILE A 274 -6.51 71.49 -36.71
N VAL A 275 -6.53 71.77 -38.00
CA VAL A 275 -5.75 72.86 -38.63
C VAL A 275 -6.74 73.85 -39.23
N HIS A 276 -6.57 75.13 -38.90
CA HIS A 276 -7.37 76.24 -39.41
C HIS A 276 -6.45 77.30 -39.99
N HIS A 277 -6.71 77.71 -41.22
CA HIS A 277 -6.02 78.84 -41.84
C HIS A 277 -6.60 80.15 -41.33
N LYS A 278 -5.86 80.86 -40.48
CA LYS A 278 -6.25 82.13 -39.86
C LYS A 278 -5.71 83.38 -40.58
N GLY A 279 -4.93 83.20 -41.65
CA GLY A 279 -4.40 84.32 -42.43
C GLY A 279 -5.47 85.06 -43.22
N ASP A 280 -5.30 86.36 -43.42
CA ASP A 280 -6.26 87.24 -44.13
C ASP A 280 -6.17 87.14 -45.67
N LEU A 281 -5.02 86.68 -46.19
CA LEU A 281 -4.77 86.53 -47.62
C LEU A 281 -5.20 85.15 -48.12
N SER A 282 -5.77 85.10 -49.32
CA SER A 282 -6.33 83.88 -49.95
C SER A 282 -5.64 83.59 -51.28
N ASP A 283 -4.36 83.22 -51.21
CA ASP A 283 -3.50 82.81 -52.33
C ASP A 283 -2.11 82.33 -51.86
N VAL A 284 -1.92 82.06 -50.57
CA VAL A 284 -0.64 81.66 -49.99
C VAL A 284 -0.72 80.22 -49.51
N TRP A 285 0.20 79.38 -49.97
CA TRP A 285 0.31 78.00 -49.51
C TRP A 285 0.82 77.98 -48.07
N CYS A 286 0.01 77.48 -47.16
CA CYS A 286 0.35 77.39 -45.74
C CYS A 286 0.29 75.93 -45.31
N SER A 287 1.44 75.39 -44.89
CA SER A 287 1.58 73.98 -44.58
C SER A 287 1.87 73.70 -43.10
N VAL A 288 1.54 72.49 -42.67
CA VAL A 288 1.96 71.94 -41.38
C VAL A 288 2.33 70.47 -41.55
N PHE A 289 3.40 70.06 -40.86
CA PHE A 289 3.82 68.66 -40.78
C PHE A 289 3.36 68.03 -39.47
N ALA A 290 3.14 66.71 -39.51
CA ALA A 290 2.94 65.94 -38.31
C ALA A 290 4.23 65.82 -37.48
N LYS A 291 4.09 65.48 -36.20
CA LYS A 291 5.20 65.46 -35.23
C LYS A 291 6.22 64.39 -35.56
N TYR A 292 5.73 63.20 -35.89
CA TYR A 292 6.55 62.04 -36.17
C TYR A 292 6.52 61.69 -37.66
N PRO A 293 7.61 61.12 -38.21
CA PRO A 293 7.60 60.55 -39.54
C PRO A 293 6.66 59.34 -39.61
N ILE A 294 6.50 58.79 -40.81
CA ILE A 294 5.86 57.51 -41.04
C ILE A 294 6.74 56.42 -40.43
N LEU A 295 6.35 55.91 -39.27
CA LEU A 295 7.06 54.83 -38.59
C LEU A 295 6.47 53.48 -38.98
N LEU A 296 7.06 52.83 -39.97
CA LEU A 296 6.78 51.43 -40.30
C LEU A 296 7.86 50.61 -39.62
N ASN A 297 7.55 50.06 -38.44
CA ASN A 297 8.52 49.23 -37.75
C ASN A 297 8.64 47.86 -38.46
N ASN A 298 9.84 47.27 -38.44
CA ASN A 298 10.14 45.94 -39.01
C ASN A 298 9.38 44.76 -38.34
N ASN A 299 8.37 44.98 -37.49
CA ASN A 299 7.81 43.92 -36.65
C ASN A 299 6.29 43.96 -36.38
N SER A 300 5.47 44.86 -36.94
CA SER A 300 4.00 44.70 -36.80
C SER A 300 3.07 45.60 -37.63
N SER A 301 3.55 46.53 -38.46
CA SER A 301 2.64 47.23 -39.37
C SER A 301 3.34 47.58 -40.67
N ASP A 302 3.10 46.75 -41.69
CA ASP A 302 3.53 47.01 -43.07
C ASP A 302 2.70 48.11 -43.74
N PHE A 303 1.85 48.81 -42.98
CA PHE A 303 0.86 49.72 -43.53
C PHE A 303 0.65 50.95 -42.64
N PHE A 304 0.93 52.13 -43.19
CA PHE A 304 0.61 53.41 -42.59
C PHE A 304 -0.64 54.00 -43.26
N TYR A 305 -1.53 54.62 -42.49
CA TYR A 305 -2.73 55.27 -43.02
C TYR A 305 -3.20 56.42 -42.13
N PHE A 306 -3.67 57.49 -42.76
CA PHE A 306 -4.39 58.56 -42.07
C PHE A 306 -5.47 59.19 -42.95
N GLU A 307 -6.46 59.79 -42.31
CA GLU A 307 -7.54 60.52 -42.95
C GLU A 307 -7.52 62.00 -42.55
N ILE A 308 -8.04 62.85 -43.42
CA ILE A 308 -8.49 64.20 -43.09
C ILE A 308 -9.98 64.32 -43.38
N SER A 309 -10.69 65.07 -42.52
CA SER A 309 -12.07 65.49 -42.74
C SER A 309 -12.10 66.98 -43.01
N VAL A 310 -12.66 67.38 -44.14
CA VAL A 310 -12.73 68.79 -44.55
C VAL A 310 -13.92 69.45 -43.87
N LYS A 311 -13.63 70.41 -42.98
CA LYS A 311 -14.63 71.16 -42.19
C LYS A 311 -15.02 72.46 -42.87
N ASN A 312 -14.08 73.12 -43.52
CA ASN A 312 -14.31 74.30 -44.34
C ASN A 312 -13.30 74.33 -45.49
N LYS A 313 -13.71 74.85 -46.64
CA LYS A 313 -12.88 74.95 -47.83
C LYS A 313 -13.29 76.15 -48.68
N GLY A 314 -12.33 77.00 -49.02
CA GLY A 314 -12.48 78.09 -49.97
C GLY A 314 -12.39 77.65 -51.44
N SER A 315 -12.13 78.62 -52.32
CA SER A 315 -12.09 78.44 -53.77
C SER A 315 -10.86 77.69 -54.30
N TRP A 316 -9.73 77.80 -53.60
CA TRP A 316 -8.45 77.17 -53.91
C TRP A 316 -8.35 75.76 -53.34
N PHE A 317 -7.14 75.22 -53.32
CA PHE A 317 -6.89 73.82 -53.08
C PHE A 317 -6.54 73.52 -51.63
N ILE A 318 -7.01 72.38 -51.15
CA ILE A 318 -6.45 71.70 -49.98
C ILE A 318 -5.63 70.53 -50.53
N SER A 319 -4.41 70.37 -50.04
CA SER A 319 -3.52 69.25 -50.40
C SER A 319 -3.03 68.56 -49.15
N PHE A 320 -2.96 67.24 -49.15
CA PHE A 320 -2.42 66.46 -48.03
C PHE A 320 -1.73 65.21 -48.53
N GLY A 321 -0.83 64.67 -47.71
CA GLY A 321 -0.07 63.49 -48.10
C GLY A 321 1.19 63.29 -47.27
N PHE A 322 2.25 62.79 -47.90
CA PHE A 322 3.56 62.57 -47.30
C PHE A 322 4.64 63.34 -48.05
N ALA A 323 5.52 64.01 -47.32
CA ALA A 323 6.65 64.73 -47.90
C ALA A 323 7.91 64.61 -47.04
N LEU A 324 9.07 64.78 -47.68
CA LEU A 324 10.34 64.93 -46.99
C LEU A 324 10.38 66.31 -46.28
N LYS A 325 10.20 66.30 -44.96
CA LYS A 325 10.11 67.51 -44.12
C LYS A 325 11.30 68.46 -44.27
N GLN A 326 12.51 67.93 -44.52
CA GLN A 326 13.73 68.73 -44.66
C GLN A 326 13.88 69.41 -46.04
N GLN A 327 13.15 68.93 -47.06
CA GLN A 327 13.28 69.43 -48.44
C GLN A 327 12.17 70.43 -48.81
N ASN A 328 11.10 70.49 -48.03
CA ASN A 328 9.92 71.30 -48.31
C ASN A 328 9.83 72.47 -47.33
N LYS A 329 9.35 73.62 -47.83
CA LYS A 329 9.12 74.82 -47.00
C LYS A 329 7.65 74.94 -46.61
N LEU A 330 7.38 75.51 -45.44
CA LEU A 330 6.02 75.66 -44.90
C LEU A 330 5.16 76.66 -45.70
N ASP A 331 5.78 77.60 -46.40
CA ASP A 331 5.19 78.61 -47.29
C ASP A 331 5.21 78.20 -48.78
N GLY A 332 5.64 76.96 -49.06
CA GLY A 332 5.70 76.40 -50.40
C GLY A 332 4.45 75.61 -50.78
N ALA A 333 4.24 75.43 -52.08
CA ALA A 333 3.25 74.50 -52.61
C ALA A 333 3.73 73.05 -52.38
N ILE A 334 3.57 72.55 -51.16
CA ILE A 334 3.94 71.16 -50.82
C ILE A 334 2.98 70.23 -51.57
N GLY A 335 3.54 69.41 -52.47
CA GLY A 335 2.78 68.57 -53.41
C GLY A 335 3.48 68.43 -54.75
N TYR A 336 4.16 69.50 -55.18
CA TYR A 336 4.75 69.65 -56.51
C TYR A 336 6.25 69.31 -56.54
N GLU A 337 6.87 69.13 -55.38
CA GLU A 337 8.31 68.86 -55.24
C GLU A 337 8.60 67.36 -55.24
N LYS A 338 9.80 66.98 -55.72
CA LYS A 338 10.30 65.60 -55.59
C LYS A 338 10.31 65.17 -54.13
N GLY A 339 10.02 63.90 -53.87
CA GLY A 339 9.86 63.41 -52.51
C GLY A 339 8.53 63.83 -51.88
N THR A 340 7.51 64.11 -52.68
CA THR A 340 6.14 64.37 -52.20
C THR A 340 5.12 63.46 -52.87
N TYR A 341 4.20 62.93 -52.09
CA TYR A 341 3.05 62.14 -52.55
C TYR A 341 1.80 62.76 -51.96
N ALA A 342 0.89 63.27 -52.80
CA ALA A 342 -0.19 64.13 -52.34
C ALA A 342 -1.50 63.90 -53.10
N TYR A 343 -2.59 64.21 -52.41
CA TYR A 343 -3.95 64.20 -52.94
C TYR A 343 -4.57 65.58 -52.76
N GLU A 344 -4.82 66.25 -53.89
CA GLU A 344 -5.33 67.61 -53.94
C GLU A 344 -6.85 67.64 -54.14
N SER A 345 -7.50 68.64 -53.57
CA SER A 345 -8.97 68.75 -53.51
C SER A 345 -9.68 68.89 -54.86
N ASP A 346 -8.97 69.25 -55.93
CA ASP A 346 -9.54 69.27 -57.29
C ASP A 346 -9.53 67.89 -57.97
N GLY A 347 -9.00 66.87 -57.29
CA GLY A 347 -8.91 65.50 -57.77
C GLY A 347 -7.57 65.13 -58.41
N ASP A 348 -6.58 66.02 -58.33
CA ASP A 348 -5.21 65.71 -58.76
C ASP A 348 -4.49 64.81 -57.75
N ILE A 349 -3.79 63.79 -58.27
CA ILE A 349 -2.91 62.90 -57.51
C ILE A 349 -1.47 63.14 -57.96
N TRP A 350 -0.64 63.50 -56.99
CA TRP A 350 0.76 63.81 -57.16
C TRP A 350 1.62 62.68 -56.60
N MET A 351 2.56 62.18 -57.41
CA MET A 351 3.49 61.12 -57.02
C MET A 351 4.91 61.57 -57.33
N ASN A 352 5.72 61.71 -56.28
CA ASN A 352 7.10 62.18 -56.36
C ASN A 352 7.24 63.53 -57.11
N GLY A 353 6.32 64.46 -56.88
CA GLY A 353 6.28 65.78 -57.53
C GLY A 353 5.71 65.79 -58.95
N GLU A 354 5.25 64.65 -59.48
CA GLU A 354 4.63 64.56 -60.80
C GLU A 354 3.14 64.25 -60.68
N ARG A 355 2.29 64.97 -61.41
CA ARG A 355 0.86 64.65 -61.50
C ARG A 355 0.66 63.34 -62.26
N LYS A 356 0.13 62.31 -61.59
CA LYS A 356 -0.13 60.98 -62.17
C LYS A 356 -1.58 60.74 -62.53
N ALA A 357 -2.51 61.39 -61.86
CA ALA A 357 -3.93 61.30 -62.21
C ALA A 357 -4.62 62.64 -61.98
N ARG A 358 -5.67 62.87 -62.77
CA ARG A 358 -6.67 63.92 -62.58
C ARG A 358 -8.03 63.30 -62.87
N ASN A 359 -8.94 63.34 -61.91
CA ASN A 359 -10.28 62.81 -62.09
C ASN A 359 -11.27 63.58 -61.22
N ASP A 360 -12.30 64.16 -61.84
CA ASP A 360 -13.30 64.95 -61.14
C ASP A 360 -14.04 64.15 -60.07
N LYS A 361 -14.16 62.81 -60.23
CA LYS A 361 -14.73 61.92 -59.20
C LYS A 361 -13.87 61.85 -57.94
N TYR A 362 -12.59 62.20 -58.04
CA TYR A 362 -11.64 62.29 -56.93
C TYR A 362 -11.61 63.69 -56.32
N SER A 363 -12.29 64.70 -56.88
CA SER A 363 -12.39 65.99 -56.20
C SER A 363 -13.06 65.83 -54.83
N TYR A 364 -12.71 66.64 -53.84
CA TYR A 364 -13.30 66.59 -52.51
C TYR A 364 -13.45 67.98 -51.89
N GLY A 365 -14.40 68.12 -50.98
CA GLY A 365 -14.72 69.40 -50.34
C GLY A 365 -15.35 69.25 -48.97
N VAL A 366 -16.04 70.29 -48.51
CA VAL A 366 -16.67 70.34 -47.19
C VAL A 366 -17.58 69.11 -46.97
N GLY A 367 -17.35 68.42 -45.85
CA GLY A 367 -18.11 67.22 -45.46
C GLY A 367 -17.49 65.90 -45.94
N ASP A 368 -16.53 65.92 -46.86
CA ASP A 368 -15.81 64.73 -47.29
C ASP A 368 -14.73 64.33 -46.27
N THR A 369 -14.51 63.02 -46.16
CA THR A 369 -13.34 62.43 -45.49
C THR A 369 -12.48 61.77 -46.56
N VAL A 370 -11.21 62.14 -46.66
CA VAL A 370 -10.26 61.57 -47.60
C VAL A 370 -9.04 61.05 -46.86
N GLY A 371 -8.43 60.00 -47.38
CA GLY A 371 -7.29 59.36 -46.72
C GLY A 371 -6.25 58.85 -47.69
N ILE A 372 -5.03 58.70 -47.18
CA ILE A 372 -3.87 58.21 -47.90
C ILE A 372 -3.19 57.14 -47.06
N GLY A 373 -2.80 56.05 -47.72
CA GLY A 373 -2.08 54.95 -47.09
C GLY A 373 -0.84 54.54 -47.86
N PHE A 374 0.14 54.03 -47.15
CA PHE A 374 1.38 53.52 -47.69
C PHE A 374 1.63 52.11 -47.15
N ASN A 375 1.77 51.15 -48.06
CA ASN A 375 2.15 49.79 -47.75
C ASN A 375 3.66 49.62 -47.97
N SER A 376 4.44 49.38 -46.91
CA SER A 376 5.90 49.23 -47.00
C SER A 376 6.30 47.98 -47.78
N ALA A 377 5.58 46.86 -47.59
CA ALA A 377 5.91 45.57 -48.21
C ALA A 377 5.73 45.58 -49.74
N THR A 378 4.63 46.14 -50.22
CA THR A 378 4.31 46.24 -51.65
C THR A 378 4.78 47.55 -52.28
N ARG A 379 5.21 48.50 -51.45
CA ARG A 379 5.54 49.88 -51.82
C ARG A 379 4.40 50.67 -52.45
N GLN A 380 3.16 50.20 -52.29
CA GLN A 380 1.98 50.80 -52.90
C GLN A 380 1.44 51.96 -52.06
N ILE A 381 1.01 53.02 -52.73
CA ILE A 381 0.18 54.08 -52.14
C ILE A 381 -1.28 53.86 -52.54
N ILE A 382 -2.16 54.04 -51.57
CA ILE A 382 -3.60 54.06 -51.80
C ILE A 382 -4.18 55.42 -51.40
N PHE A 383 -5.24 55.80 -52.10
CA PHE A 383 -6.05 56.96 -51.76
C PHE A 383 -7.49 56.53 -51.56
N THR A 384 -8.20 57.24 -50.71
CA THR A 384 -9.57 56.91 -50.31
C THR A 384 -10.40 58.17 -50.21
N LYS A 385 -11.69 58.06 -50.52
CA LYS A 385 -12.69 59.10 -50.32
C LYS A 385 -13.95 58.47 -49.74
N ASN A 386 -14.42 59.02 -48.64
CA ASN A 386 -15.65 58.63 -47.95
C ASN A 386 -15.76 57.13 -47.65
N GLY A 387 -14.63 56.51 -47.27
CA GLY A 387 -14.57 55.08 -46.95
C GLY A 387 -14.45 54.16 -48.17
N LEU A 388 -14.28 54.71 -49.38
CA LEU A 388 -14.05 53.95 -50.60
C LEU A 388 -12.64 54.19 -51.13
N ARG A 389 -11.96 53.12 -51.54
CA ARG A 389 -10.65 53.18 -52.21
C ARG A 389 -10.80 53.73 -53.62
N LEU A 390 -9.95 54.68 -54.00
CA LEU A 390 -9.85 55.20 -55.37
C LEU A 390 -9.11 54.19 -56.26
N ASP A 391 -9.25 54.29 -57.58
CA ASP A 391 -8.41 53.49 -58.49
C ASP A 391 -6.97 54.00 -58.42
N SER A 392 -6.19 53.36 -57.55
CA SER A 392 -4.80 53.64 -57.25
C SER A 392 -3.87 52.54 -57.77
N THR A 393 -4.34 51.78 -58.76
CA THR A 393 -3.58 50.69 -59.37
C THR A 393 -2.36 51.30 -60.09
N GLY A 394 -1.15 50.94 -59.65
CA GLY A 394 0.10 51.45 -60.25
C GLY A 394 0.77 52.60 -59.50
N PHE A 395 0.24 53.06 -58.37
CA PHE A 395 0.88 54.10 -57.56
C PHE A 395 1.87 53.48 -56.58
N PHE A 396 3.17 53.58 -56.89
CA PHE A 396 4.25 53.06 -56.07
C PHE A 396 5.21 54.18 -55.66
N VAL A 397 5.77 54.08 -54.45
CA VAL A 397 6.84 54.99 -54.01
C VAL A 397 8.13 54.72 -54.78
N ALA A 398 8.92 55.77 -55.01
CA ALA A 398 10.21 55.68 -55.67
C ALA A 398 11.19 54.77 -54.90
N PRO A 399 12.14 54.08 -55.56
CA PRO A 399 13.03 53.08 -54.94
C PRO A 399 13.79 53.52 -53.68
N PHE A 400 14.11 54.81 -53.60
CA PHE A 400 14.86 55.49 -52.52
C PHE A 400 13.95 56.13 -51.45
N PHE A 401 12.69 55.71 -51.37
CA PHE A 401 11.80 56.06 -50.27
C PHE A 401 12.25 55.37 -48.98
N ASP A 402 12.88 56.12 -48.08
CA ASP A 402 13.15 55.71 -46.70
C ASP A 402 12.02 56.26 -45.81
N ASP A 403 11.21 55.38 -45.25
CA ASP A 403 9.96 55.69 -44.54
C ASP A 403 10.13 56.62 -43.33
N ASP A 404 11.22 56.44 -42.58
CA ASP A 404 11.60 57.27 -41.42
C ASP A 404 11.84 58.75 -41.75
N SER A 405 11.93 59.10 -43.04
CA SER A 405 12.20 60.45 -43.52
C SER A 405 10.93 61.18 -43.98
N PHE A 406 9.86 60.46 -44.30
CA PHE A 406 8.61 61.04 -44.79
C PHE A 406 7.66 61.37 -43.64
N HIS A 407 7.08 62.57 -43.69
CA HIS A 407 6.13 63.04 -42.68
C HIS A 407 4.76 63.30 -43.32
N PRO A 408 3.65 62.94 -42.64
CA PRO A 408 2.34 63.44 -43.00
C PRO A 408 2.33 64.96 -43.01
N PHE A 409 1.67 65.55 -44.00
CA PHE A 409 1.48 66.99 -44.11
C PHE A 409 0.07 67.31 -44.56
N VAL A 410 -0.34 68.55 -44.30
CA VAL A 410 -1.47 69.21 -44.97
C VAL A 410 -1.05 70.62 -45.36
N CYS A 411 -1.60 71.09 -46.48
CA CYS A 411 -1.45 72.43 -46.99
C CYS A 411 -2.82 73.03 -47.27
N LEU A 412 -3.05 74.24 -46.75
CA LEU A 412 -4.27 75.04 -46.88
C LEU A 412 -3.91 76.36 -47.58
N VAL A 413 -4.82 76.87 -48.43
CA VAL A 413 -4.52 78.06 -49.27
C VAL A 413 -5.48 79.20 -49.01
N ASN A 414 -6.76 78.94 -48.75
CA ASN A 414 -7.72 79.99 -48.46
C ASN A 414 -7.73 80.33 -46.98
N SER A 415 -8.01 81.60 -46.71
CA SER A 415 -8.51 82.01 -45.41
C SER A 415 -9.73 81.17 -45.01
N ASP A 416 -9.78 80.80 -43.73
CA ASP A 416 -10.80 79.95 -43.13
C ASP A 416 -10.87 78.50 -43.60
N ASP A 417 -9.95 78.03 -44.45
CA ASP A 417 -9.78 76.59 -44.70
C ASP A 417 -9.58 75.85 -43.37
N LYS A 418 -10.31 74.74 -43.20
CA LYS A 418 -10.30 74.00 -41.95
C LYS A 418 -10.43 72.51 -42.16
N ILE A 419 -9.55 71.75 -41.55
CA ILE A 419 -9.53 70.29 -41.59
C ILE A 419 -9.37 69.71 -40.19
N GLU A 420 -9.77 68.45 -40.04
CA GLU A 420 -9.47 67.63 -38.86
C GLU A 420 -8.79 66.34 -39.31
N ALA A 421 -7.61 66.05 -38.77
CA ALA A 421 -6.88 64.83 -39.04
C ALA A 421 -7.31 63.69 -38.13
N ASN A 422 -7.22 62.48 -38.67
CA ASN A 422 -7.41 61.24 -37.97
C ASN A 422 -6.22 60.33 -38.28
N PHE A 423 -5.27 60.26 -37.36
CA PHE A 423 -4.13 59.33 -37.43
C PHE A 423 -4.49 57.94 -36.88
N GLY A 424 -5.78 57.69 -36.61
CA GLY A 424 -6.30 56.40 -36.19
C GLY A 424 -6.63 56.31 -34.69
N PRO A 425 -7.08 55.11 -34.26
CA PRO A 425 -7.25 53.90 -35.08
C PRO A 425 -8.59 53.83 -35.82
N ASN A 426 -9.54 54.73 -35.56
CA ASN A 426 -10.92 54.61 -36.04
C ASN A 426 -11.11 55.38 -37.35
N PHE A 427 -10.95 54.71 -38.49
CA PHE A 427 -11.07 55.32 -39.82
C PHE A 427 -12.47 55.15 -40.42
N LYS A 428 -12.82 55.99 -41.39
CA LYS A 428 -14.01 55.81 -42.23
C LYS A 428 -13.79 54.71 -43.28
N PHE A 429 -12.57 54.60 -43.79
CA PHE A 429 -12.15 53.47 -44.63
C PHE A 429 -11.88 52.23 -43.80
N ASP A 430 -12.42 51.08 -44.24
CA ASP A 430 -12.19 49.80 -43.60
C ASP A 430 -10.84 49.21 -44.05
N LEU A 431 -9.84 49.34 -43.19
CA LEU A 431 -8.50 48.80 -43.41
C LEU A 431 -8.46 47.27 -43.56
N THR A 432 -9.50 46.53 -43.17
CA THR A 432 -9.57 45.07 -43.36
C THR A 432 -9.81 44.67 -44.81
N THR A 433 -10.13 45.62 -45.68
CA THR A 433 -10.36 45.41 -47.11
C THR A 433 -9.08 45.47 -47.97
N LEU A 434 -7.91 45.65 -47.33
CA LEU A 434 -6.62 45.81 -48.00
C LEU A 434 -5.93 44.51 -48.40
#